data_AF-A0AAX0L177-F1
#
_entry.id   AF-A0AAX0L177-F1
#
_cell.length_a   1.000
_cell.length_b   1.000
_cell.length_c   1.000
_cell.angle_alpha   90.00
_cell.angle_beta   90.00
_cell.angle_gamma   90.00
#
_symmetry.space_group_name_H-M   'P 1'
#
loop_
_entity.id
_entity.type
_entity.pdbx_description
1 polymer ?
#
loop_
_entity_poly.entity_id
_entity_poly.type
_entity_poly.pdbx_seq_one_letter_code
_entity_poly.pdbx_strand_id
1 'polypeptide(L)'
;MQDMPQSELDAIQAERAKFFTPRWFGDLFAGRLSPGDTFWIGNYGPAMVVVPALVLIALFTAMASPGHLGPLFGGTAILAGLYRIAVLIGLFRSVARTPGPKGWRIFGLLWTVFEAAILIWLGLRLIGG
;
A
#
# COMPACT_ATOMS: atom_id res chain seq x y z
N MET A 1 -31.28 8.55 10.01
CA MET A 1 -30.20 8.77 9.04
C MET A 1 -30.83 9.56 7.92
N GLN A 2 -30.42 10.82 7.74
CA GLN A 2 -30.97 11.71 6.71
C GLN A 2 -30.85 11.05 5.34
N ASP A 3 -31.95 10.99 4.58
CA ASP A 3 -31.96 10.49 3.21
C ASP A 3 -31.10 11.40 2.34
N MET A 4 -29.84 11.00 2.11
CA MET A 4 -28.96 11.68 1.16
C MET A 4 -29.59 11.62 -0.24
N PRO A 5 -29.58 12.73 -1.00
CA PRO A 5 -30.04 12.72 -2.39
C PRO A 5 -29.27 11.68 -3.20
N GLN A 6 -29.96 10.93 -4.07
CA GLN A 6 -29.33 9.89 -4.91
C GLN A 6 -28.13 10.43 -5.71
N SER A 7 -28.17 11.69 -6.15
CA SER A 7 -27.06 12.35 -6.84
C SER A 7 -25.79 12.49 -6.00
N GLU A 8 -25.92 12.66 -4.68
CA GLU A 8 -24.77 12.68 -3.77
C GLU A 8 -24.20 11.27 -3.57
N LEU A 9 -25.07 10.25 -3.48
CA LEU A 9 -24.64 8.85 -3.42
C LEU A 9 -23.88 8.44 -4.68
N ASP A 10 -24.37 8.83 -5.85
CA ASP A 10 -23.75 8.53 -7.14
C ASP A 10 -22.41 9.27 -7.29
N ALA A 11 -22.31 10.52 -6.82
CA ALA A 11 -21.05 11.27 -6.78
C ALA A 11 -20.01 10.61 -5.87
N ILE A 12 -20.41 10.16 -4.68
CA ILE A 12 -19.54 9.44 -3.74
C ILE A 12 -19.07 8.11 -4.35
N GLN A 13 -19.96 7.36 -5.01
CA GLN A 13 -19.60 6.11 -5.68
C GLN A 13 -18.62 6.36 -6.83
N ALA A 14 -18.87 7.39 -7.65
CA ALA A 14 -17.99 7.77 -8.75
C ALA A 14 -16.60 8.21 -8.27
N GLU A 15 -16.50 8.86 -7.11
CA GLU A 15 -15.22 9.18 -6.48
C GLU A 15 -14.50 7.94 -5.96
N ARG A 16 -15.22 7.05 -5.26
CA ARG A 16 -14.66 5.81 -4.71
C ARG A 16 -14.17 4.84 -5.80
N ALA A 17 -14.87 4.77 -6.93
CA ALA A 17 -14.52 3.91 -8.06
C ALA A 17 -13.17 4.26 -8.71
N LYS A 18 -12.57 5.41 -8.36
CA LYS A 18 -11.27 5.84 -8.90
C LYS A 18 -10.09 5.18 -8.19
N PHE A 19 -10.25 4.76 -6.92
CA PHE A 19 -9.17 4.15 -6.14
C PHE A 19 -8.87 2.72 -6.60
N PHE A 20 -7.61 2.30 -6.44
CA PHE A 20 -7.13 0.95 -6.78
C PHE A 20 -7.30 0.54 -8.26
N THR A 21 -7.48 1.50 -9.15
CA THR A 21 -7.44 1.30 -10.60
C THR A 21 -6.00 1.35 -11.12
N PRO A 22 -5.67 0.75 -12.29
CA PRO A 22 -4.34 0.86 -12.89
C PRO A 22 -3.90 2.32 -13.09
N ARG A 23 -4.85 3.20 -13.45
CA ARG A 23 -4.61 4.64 -13.56
C ARG A 23 -4.22 5.25 -12.22
N TRP A 24 -4.93 4.91 -11.15
CA TRP A 24 -4.63 5.39 -9.81
C TRP A 24 -3.22 4.97 -9.35
N PHE A 25 -2.81 3.73 -9.60
CA PHE A 25 -1.43 3.30 -9.33
C PHE A 25 -0.40 4.09 -10.16
N GLY A 26 -0.70 4.36 -11.43
CA GLY A 26 0.12 5.23 -12.27
C GLY A 26 0.27 6.65 -11.70
N ASP A 27 -0.81 7.22 -11.19
CA ASP A 27 -0.82 8.54 -10.56
C ASP A 27 -0.09 8.56 -9.22
N LEU A 28 -0.24 7.49 -8.42
CA LEU A 28 0.46 7.26 -7.16
C LEU A 28 1.98 7.24 -7.38
N PHE A 29 2.48 6.36 -8.24
CA PHE A 29 3.93 6.19 -8.47
C PHE A 29 4.56 7.37 -9.23
N ALA A 30 3.78 8.11 -10.02
CA ALA A 30 4.21 9.36 -10.66
C ALA A 30 4.25 10.56 -9.68
N GLY A 31 3.77 10.40 -8.45
CA GLY A 31 3.65 11.47 -7.46
C GLY A 31 2.70 12.58 -7.92
N ARG A 32 1.60 12.20 -8.59
CA ARG A 32 0.52 13.13 -9.01
C ARG A 32 -0.57 13.27 -7.95
N LEU A 33 -0.64 12.34 -6.99
CA LEU A 33 -1.51 12.44 -5.83
C LEU A 33 -0.91 13.40 -4.78
N SER A 34 -1.75 13.89 -3.86
CA SER A 34 -1.29 14.73 -2.75
C SER A 34 -0.29 13.95 -1.86
N PRO A 35 0.63 14.62 -1.14
CA PRO A 35 1.56 13.92 -0.26
C PRO A 35 0.86 13.07 0.80
N GLY A 36 -0.29 13.55 1.32
CA GLY A 36 -1.11 12.84 2.29
C GLY A 36 -1.71 11.56 1.71
N ASP A 37 -2.31 11.64 0.52
CA ASP A 37 -2.93 10.46 -0.14
C ASP A 37 -1.87 9.45 -0.56
N THR A 38 -0.74 9.95 -1.08
CA THR A 38 0.39 9.11 -1.49
C THR A 38 0.96 8.37 -0.28
N PHE A 39 1.05 9.03 0.88
CA PHE A 39 1.50 8.39 2.11
C PHE A 39 0.46 7.42 2.66
N TRP A 40 -0.74 7.88 3.02
CA TRP A 40 -1.72 7.05 3.73
C TRP A 40 -2.34 5.98 2.83
N ILE A 41 -2.93 6.40 1.72
CA ILE A 41 -3.66 5.49 0.83
C ILE A 41 -2.65 4.64 0.05
N GLY A 42 -1.52 5.21 -0.35
CA GLY A 42 -0.44 4.46 -0.99
C GLY A 42 0.12 3.36 -0.09
N ASN A 43 0.46 3.65 1.16
CA ASN A 43 1.05 2.65 2.06
C ASN A 43 0.05 1.60 2.55
N TYR A 44 -1.14 2.03 2.94
CA TYR A 44 -2.07 1.16 3.69
C TYR A 44 -3.31 0.74 2.91
N GLY A 45 -3.66 1.46 1.83
CA GLY A 45 -4.85 1.19 1.03
C GLY A 45 -4.86 -0.23 0.47
N PRO A 46 -3.85 -0.66 -0.31
CA PRO A 46 -3.84 -2.02 -0.88
C PRO A 46 -3.79 -3.13 0.18
N ALA A 47 -3.22 -2.85 1.35
CA ALA A 47 -3.17 -3.81 2.46
C ALA A 47 -4.57 -4.20 2.95
N MET A 48 -5.57 -3.32 2.81
CA MET A 48 -6.96 -3.61 3.16
C MET A 48 -7.55 -4.78 2.35
N VAL A 49 -7.03 -5.04 1.15
CA VAL A 49 -7.46 -6.16 0.30
C VAL A 49 -6.46 -7.31 0.35
N VAL A 50 -5.17 -6.99 0.28
CA VAL A 50 -4.10 -7.99 0.20
C VAL A 50 -3.97 -8.79 1.50
N VAL A 51 -4.11 -8.17 2.68
CA VAL A 51 -3.95 -8.89 3.96
C VAL A 51 -5.05 -9.94 4.17
N PRO A 52 -6.35 -9.63 4.01
CA PRO A 52 -7.39 -10.65 4.07
C PRO A 52 -7.20 -11.77 3.04
N ALA A 53 -6.82 -11.43 1.80
CA ALA A 53 -6.54 -12.42 0.77
C ALA A 53 -5.35 -13.33 1.16
N LEU A 54 -4.27 -12.75 1.70
CA LEU A 54 -3.11 -13.49 2.18
C LEU A 54 -3.48 -14.45 3.31
N VAL A 55 -4.34 -14.05 4.24
CA VAL A 55 -4.82 -14.94 5.32
C VAL A 55 -5.54 -16.16 4.75
N LEU A 56 -6.41 -15.96 3.76
CA LEU A 56 -7.10 -17.08 3.10
C LEU A 56 -6.11 -17.98 2.35
N ILE A 57 -5.19 -17.41 1.59
CA ILE A 57 -4.15 -18.17 0.88
C ILE A 57 -3.27 -18.94 1.86
N ALA A 58 -2.90 -18.33 2.99
CA ALA A 58 -2.10 -18.97 4.03
C ALA A 58 -2.85 -20.13 4.67
N LEU A 59 -4.15 -20.00 4.94
CA LEU A 59 -4.99 -21.08 5.46
C LEU A 59 -4.97 -22.30 4.51
N PHE A 60 -5.23 -22.07 3.21
CA PHE A 60 -5.21 -23.16 2.23
C PHE A 60 -3.81 -23.74 2.04
N THR A 61 -2.77 -22.91 2.06
CA THR A 61 -1.38 -23.37 2.02
C THR A 61 -1.04 -24.23 3.23
N ALA A 62 -1.48 -23.84 4.43
CA ALA A 62 -1.26 -24.62 5.63
C ALA A 62 -1.93 -26.02 5.57
N MET A 63 -3.08 -26.12 4.92
CA MET A 63 -3.80 -27.39 4.76
C MET A 63 -3.20 -28.28 3.66
N ALA A 64 -2.83 -27.69 2.52
CA ALA A 64 -2.38 -28.44 1.34
C ALA A 64 -0.86 -28.67 1.32
N SER A 65 -0.07 -27.76 1.89
CA SER A 65 1.39 -27.77 1.85
C SER A 65 2.01 -27.03 3.05
N PRO A 66 1.94 -27.61 4.27
CA PRO A 66 2.31 -26.94 5.52
C PRO A 66 3.74 -26.35 5.53
N GLY A 67 4.68 -26.98 4.82
CA GLY A 67 6.09 -26.56 4.75
C GLY A 67 6.34 -25.29 3.92
N HIS A 68 5.34 -24.77 3.21
CA HIS A 68 5.51 -23.63 2.29
C HIS A 68 5.04 -22.28 2.84
N LEU A 69 4.63 -22.23 4.11
CA LEU A 69 4.20 -20.97 4.74
C LEU A 69 5.33 -19.94 4.85
N GLY A 70 6.55 -20.37 5.19
CA GLY A 70 7.73 -19.48 5.25
C GLY A 70 7.97 -18.78 3.90
N PRO A 71 8.16 -19.53 2.80
CA PRO A 71 8.27 -18.96 1.46
C PRO A 71 7.09 -18.08 1.03
N LEU A 72 5.84 -18.46 1.36
CA LEU A 72 4.65 -17.66 1.05
C LEU A 72 4.68 -16.29 1.73
N PHE A 73 4.85 -16.27 3.05
CA PHE A 73 4.91 -15.02 3.81
C PHE A 73 6.15 -14.21 3.45
N GLY A 74 7.28 -14.88 3.23
CA GLY A 74 8.51 -14.21 2.87
C GLY A 74 8.45 -13.56 1.49
N GLY A 75 7.95 -14.27 0.48
CA GLY A 75 7.74 -13.73 -0.85
C GLY A 75 6.75 -12.57 -0.86
N THR A 76 5.64 -12.70 -0.11
CA THR A 76 4.66 -11.62 0.01
C THR A 76 5.23 -10.39 0.71
N ALA A 77 6.05 -10.56 1.75
CA ALA A 77 6.73 -9.46 2.43
C ALA A 77 7.72 -8.73 1.51
N ILE A 78 8.50 -9.46 0.70
CA ILE A 78 9.38 -8.84 -0.31
C ILE A 78 8.57 -8.04 -1.32
N LEU A 79 7.50 -8.61 -1.88
CA LEU A 79 6.63 -7.91 -2.83
C LEU A 79 6.02 -6.64 -2.21
N ALA A 80 5.56 -6.72 -0.96
CA ALA A 80 5.06 -5.57 -0.22
C ALA A 80 6.15 -4.50 -0.02
N GLY A 81 7.38 -4.90 0.30
CA GLY A 81 8.52 -4.00 0.43
C GLY A 81 8.89 -3.31 -0.89
N LEU A 82 8.91 -4.04 -2.00
CA LEU A 82 9.12 -3.48 -3.35
C LEU A 82 8.01 -2.49 -3.73
N TYR A 83 6.77 -2.83 -3.39
CA TYR A 83 5.64 -1.91 -3.55
C TYR A 83 5.85 -0.63 -2.71
N ARG A 84 6.30 -0.74 -1.45
CA ARG A 84 6.62 0.44 -0.62
C ARG A 84 7.74 1.29 -1.21
N ILE A 85 8.72 0.71 -1.90
CA ILE A 85 9.72 1.49 -2.65
C ILE A 85 9.06 2.27 -3.79
N ALA A 86 8.13 1.67 -4.54
CA ALA A 86 7.40 2.38 -5.59
C ALA A 86 6.56 3.53 -5.03
N VAL A 87 5.90 3.33 -3.89
CA VAL A 87 5.16 4.38 -3.16
C VAL A 87 6.12 5.48 -2.68
N LEU A 88 7.28 5.13 -2.12
CA LEU A 88 8.29 6.08 -1.68
C LEU A 88 8.75 7.00 -2.80
N ILE A 89 8.97 6.46 -4.01
CA ILE A 89 9.32 7.25 -5.19
C ILE A 89 8.21 8.24 -5.53
N GLY A 90 6.96 7.78 -5.52
CA GLY A 90 5.78 8.63 -5.72
C GLY A 90 5.68 9.73 -4.65
N LEU A 91 5.88 9.37 -3.38
CA LEU A 91 5.81 10.26 -2.24
C LEU A 91 6.90 11.33 -2.31
N PHE A 92 8.13 10.94 -2.62
CA PHE A 92 9.23 11.88 -2.81
C PHE A 92 8.92 12.92 -3.89
N ARG A 93 8.38 12.48 -5.05
CA ARG A 93 7.97 13.36 -6.14
C ARG A 93 6.82 14.29 -5.75
N SER A 94 5.81 13.77 -5.06
CA SER A 94 4.65 14.53 -4.59
C SER A 94 5.08 15.60 -3.57
N VAL A 95 5.86 15.18 -2.57
CA VAL A 95 6.43 16.04 -1.54
C VAL A 95 7.31 17.12 -2.16
N ALA A 96 8.11 16.85 -3.19
CA ALA A 96 8.95 17.85 -3.85
C ALA A 96 8.14 18.96 -4.55
N ARG A 97 6.95 18.64 -5.07
CA ARG A 97 6.09 19.58 -5.81
C ARG A 97 5.19 20.43 -4.91
N THR A 98 4.83 19.92 -3.73
CA THR A 98 3.86 20.58 -2.86
C THR A 98 4.54 21.17 -1.62
N PRO A 99 4.40 22.49 -1.36
CA PRO A 99 4.83 23.08 -0.10
C PRO A 99 3.94 22.58 1.04
N GLY A 100 4.56 22.24 2.18
CA GLY A 100 3.86 21.74 3.38
C GLY A 100 4.81 21.67 4.58
N PRO A 101 4.30 21.34 5.78
CA PRO A 101 5.09 21.31 7.00
C PRO A 101 6.31 20.40 6.87
N LYS A 102 7.53 20.95 7.03
CA LYS A 102 8.79 20.23 6.80
C LYS A 102 8.91 18.95 7.62
N GLY A 103 8.48 18.97 8.88
CA GLY A 103 8.53 17.80 9.76
C GLY A 103 7.73 16.61 9.23
N TRP A 104 6.53 16.86 8.69
CA TRP A 104 5.64 15.80 8.20
C TRP A 104 6.12 15.19 6.87
N ARG A 105 6.74 16.02 6.03
CA ARG A 105 7.40 15.56 4.79
C ARG A 105 8.53 14.57 5.09
N ILE A 106 9.38 14.90 6.06
CA ILE A 106 10.53 14.05 6.44
C ILE A 106 10.03 12.77 7.11
N PHE A 107 9.09 12.87 8.05
CA PHE A 107 8.53 11.71 8.73
C PHE A 107 7.94 10.69 7.75
N GLY A 108 7.08 11.13 6.82
CA GLY A 108 6.44 10.22 5.87
C GLY A 108 7.44 9.47 4.98
N LEU A 109 8.51 10.14 4.55
CA LEU A 109 9.58 9.52 3.76
C LEU A 109 10.38 8.51 4.59
N LEU A 110 10.85 8.90 5.78
CA LEU A 110 11.62 8.03 6.66
C LEU A 110 10.83 6.80 7.09
N TRP A 111 9.55 6.99 7.42
CA TRP A 111 8.66 5.90 7.79
C TRP A 111 8.46 4.92 6.63
N THR A 112 8.23 5.42 5.42
CA THR A 112 8.05 4.55 4.24
C THR A 112 9.34 3.81 3.89
N VAL A 113 10.52 4.44 4.06
CA VAL A 113 11.83 3.77 3.94
C VAL A 113 11.98 2.65 4.96
N PHE A 114 11.66 2.93 6.23
CA PHE A 114 11.73 1.95 7.31
C PHE A 114 10.82 0.75 7.03
N GLU A 115 9.56 0.98 6.65
CA GLU A 115 8.62 -0.09 6.30
C GLU A 115 9.09 -0.92 5.10
N ALA A 116 9.63 -0.28 4.05
CA ALA A 116 10.17 -1.00 2.92
C ALA A 116 11.35 -1.90 3.34
N ALA A 117 12.28 -1.37 4.14
CA ALA A 117 13.45 -2.10 4.60
C ALA A 117 13.08 -3.28 5.50
N ILE A 118 12.19 -3.08 6.48
CA ILE A 118 11.81 -4.14 7.42
C ILE A 118 11.03 -5.26 6.71
N LEU A 119 10.19 -4.94 5.72
CA LEU A 119 9.44 -5.93 4.95
C LEU A 119 10.37 -6.79 4.07
N ILE A 120 11.34 -6.16 3.40
CA ILE A 120 12.33 -6.90 2.60
C ILE A 120 13.19 -7.78 3.50
N TRP A 121 13.70 -7.22 4.61
CA TRP A 121 14.51 -7.96 5.56
C TRP A 121 13.75 -9.16 6.16
N LEU A 122 12.51 -8.94 6.61
CA LEU A 122 11.66 -10.00 7.13
C LEU A 122 11.43 -11.08 6.06
N GLY A 123 11.15 -10.66 4.83
CA GLY A 123 10.88 -11.59 3.75
C GLY A 123 12.06 -12.48 3.39
N LEU A 124 13.27 -11.91 3.34
CA LEU A 124 14.51 -12.67 3.16
C LEU A 124 14.74 -13.67 4.31
N ARG A 125 14.43 -13.28 5.55
CA ARG A 125 14.58 -14.15 6.72
C ARG A 125 13.61 -15.34 6.70
N LEU A 126 12.40 -15.13 6.20
CA LEU A 126 11.36 -16.18 6.12
C LEU A 126 11.55 -17.14 4.94
N ILE A 127 12.30 -16.74 3.90
CA ILE A 127 12.66 -17.61 2.78
C ILE A 127 13.94 -18.41 3.07
N GLY A 128 14.91 -17.80 3.73
CA GLY A 128 16.23 -18.40 3.99
C GLY A 128 16.37 -19.15 5.31
N GLY A 129 15.34 -19.13 6.17
CA GLY A 129 15.27 -19.90 7.42
C GLY A 129 14.36 -21.11 7.26
#